data_AF-A0A645C243-F1
#
_entry.id   AF-A0A645C243-F1
#
_cell.length_a   1.000
_cell.length_b   1.000
_cell.length_c   1.000
_cell.angle_alpha   90.00
_cell.angle_beta   90.00
_cell.angle_gamma   90.00
#
_symmetry.space_group_name_H-M   'P 1'
#
loop_
_entity.id
_entity.type
_entity.pdbx_description
1 polymer ?
#
loop_
_entity_poly.entity_id
_entity_poly.type
_entity_poly.pdbx_seq_one_letter_code
_entity_poly.pdbx_strand_id
1 'polypeptide(L)'
;MLQIERDLLRLQLLFELYEFLFCVCNYRNIQRQEYRIPKERRCEIIAALYYLDDRGFITVRNTDQEDILIIYIRARGIDEVELKIKKATTIALVSSYTRILIPNFDDVPEDNLNRNCCKDNSQDKDKSKDKDKSEN
;
A
#
# COMPACT_ATOMS: atom_id res chain seq x y z
N MET A 1 -11.78 14.95 -4.03
CA MET A 1 -10.57 14.09 -3.91
C MET A 1 -10.02 14.27 -2.51
N LEU A 2 -9.98 13.18 -1.74
CA LEU A 2 -9.44 13.16 -0.39
C LEU A 2 -7.91 13.38 -0.44
N GLN A 3 -7.33 13.89 0.65
CA GLN A 3 -5.88 14.13 0.71
C GLN A 3 -5.08 12.87 0.40
N ILE A 4 -5.55 11.71 0.86
CA ILE A 4 -4.91 10.42 0.60
C ILE A 4 -4.87 10.06 -0.89
N GLU A 5 -5.92 10.37 -1.65
CA GLU A 5 -5.97 10.10 -3.09
C GLU A 5 -4.96 10.95 -3.87
N ARG A 6 -4.72 12.19 -3.40
CA ARG A 6 -3.70 13.08 -3.98
C ARG A 6 -2.29 12.58 -3.69
N ASP A 7 -2.05 12.09 -2.48
CA ASP A 7 -0.76 11.54 -2.09
C ASP A 7 -0.48 10.22 -2.81
N LEU A 8 -1.49 9.38 -3.01
CA LEU A 8 -1.39 8.18 -3.84
C LEU A 8 -1.08 8.50 -5.30
N LEU A 9 -1.74 9.52 -5.90
CA LEU A 9 -1.45 9.95 -7.26
C LEU A 9 0.01 10.40 -7.42
N ARG A 10 0.51 11.21 -6.49
CA ARG A 10 1.91 11.68 -6.51
C ARG A 10 2.90 10.53 -6.39
N LEU A 11 2.61 9.58 -5.50
CA LEU A 11 3.44 8.41 -5.30
C LEU A 11 3.45 7.53 -6.56
N GLN A 12 2.29 7.30 -7.16
CA GLN A 12 2.15 6.55 -8.41
C GLN A 12 2.98 7.17 -9.55
N LEU A 13 2.93 8.48 -9.73
CA LEU A 13 3.74 9.18 -10.72
C LEU A 13 5.24 8.99 -10.49
N LEU A 14 5.70 9.05 -9.24
CA LEU A 14 7.11 8.80 -8.91
C LEU A 14 7.52 7.35 -9.19
N PHE A 15 6.66 6.39 -8.85
CA PHE A 15 6.90 4.97 -9.13
C PHE A 15 7.03 4.70 -10.64
N GLU A 16 6.10 5.21 -11.45
CA GLU A 16 6.16 5.03 -12.91
C GLU A 16 7.47 5.61 -13.48
N LEU A 17 7.83 6.84 -13.10
CA LEU A 17 9.08 7.45 -13.55
C LEU A 17 10.33 6.68 -13.08
N TYR A 18 10.29 6.11 -11.88
CA TYR A 18 11.36 5.26 -11.35
C TYR A 18 11.50 3.97 -12.15
N GLU A 19 10.40 3.29 -12.48
CA GLU A 19 10.43 2.08 -13.30
C GLU A 19 10.93 2.36 -14.71
N PHE A 20 10.43 3.41 -15.37
CA PHE A 20 10.85 3.80 -16.71
C PHE A 20 12.33 4.18 -16.79
N LEU A 21 12.92 4.71 -15.70
CA LEU A 21 14.35 5.03 -15.64
C LEU A 21 15.22 3.81 -15.98
N PHE A 22 14.84 2.61 -15.54
CA PHE A 22 15.59 1.37 -15.80
C PHE A 22 15.38 0.82 -17.22
N CYS A 23 14.43 1.36 -17.98
CA CYS A 23 14.23 1.03 -19.39
C CYS A 23 15.09 1.90 -20.32
N VAL A 24 15.76 2.93 -19.81
CA VAL A 24 16.56 3.86 -20.61
C VAL A 24 17.99 3.34 -20.79
N CYS A 25 18.32 2.86 -22.00
CA CYS A 25 19.64 2.31 -22.31
C CYS A 25 20.72 3.36 -22.68
N ASN A 26 20.35 4.65 -22.82
CA ASN A 26 21.28 5.71 -23.19
C ASN A 26 21.13 6.92 -22.26
N TYR A 27 22.24 7.34 -21.65
CA TYR A 27 22.26 8.46 -20.70
C TYR A 27 21.63 9.75 -21.24
N ARG A 28 21.83 10.06 -22.54
CA ARG A 28 21.25 11.25 -23.18
C ARG A 28 19.72 11.26 -23.12
N ASN A 29 19.11 10.08 -23.09
CA ASN A 29 17.66 9.93 -23.12
C ASN A 29 17.02 10.06 -21.74
N ILE A 30 17.79 9.94 -20.65
CA ILE A 30 17.29 10.05 -19.27
C ILE A 30 16.58 11.40 -19.07
N GLN A 31 17.14 12.48 -19.62
CA GLN A 31 16.62 13.86 -19.49
C GLN A 31 15.65 14.27 -20.61
N ARG A 32 15.25 13.34 -21.48
CA ARG A 32 14.42 13.59 -22.67
C ARG A 32 13.23 12.64 -22.77
N GLN A 33 12.82 12.04 -21.66
CA GLN A 33 11.68 11.12 -21.63
C GLN A 33 10.40 11.93 -21.79
N GLU A 34 9.68 11.70 -22.89
CA GLU A 34 8.45 12.39 -23.23
C GLU A 34 7.24 11.56 -22.78
N TYR A 35 6.30 12.22 -22.11
CA TYR A 35 5.08 11.61 -21.61
C TYR A 35 3.87 12.41 -22.08
N ARG A 36 2.85 11.70 -22.56
CA ARG A 36 1.55 12.29 -22.89
C ARG A 36 0.67 12.34 -21.66
N ILE A 37 0.13 13.51 -21.34
CA ILE A 37 -0.80 13.68 -20.22
C ILE A 37 -2.21 13.29 -20.67
N PRO A 38 -2.85 12.28 -20.06
CA PRO A 38 -4.19 11.87 -20.42
C PRO A 38 -5.19 13.03 -20.20
N LYS A 39 -6.24 13.05 -21.01
CA LYS A 39 -7.31 14.07 -20.89
C LYS A 39 -8.12 13.90 -19.61
N GLU A 40 -8.33 12.66 -19.22
CA GLU A 40 -8.97 12.32 -17.95
C GLU A 40 -8.09 12.75 -16.78
N ARG A 41 -8.68 13.50 -15.84
CA ARG A 41 -8.00 13.99 -14.62
C ARG A 41 -6.73 14.81 -14.90
N ARG A 42 -6.67 15.47 -16.07
CA ARG A 42 -5.53 16.30 -16.49
C ARG A 42 -5.15 17.33 -15.44
N CYS A 43 -6.12 18.06 -14.90
CA CYS A 43 -5.88 19.10 -13.91
C CYS A 43 -5.17 18.55 -12.66
N GLU A 44 -5.58 17.38 -12.19
CA GLU A 44 -5.00 16.75 -11.01
C GLU A 44 -3.59 16.21 -11.27
N ILE A 45 -3.36 15.65 -12.47
CA ILE A 45 -2.02 15.21 -12.88
C ILE A 45 -1.07 16.41 -12.98
N ILE A 46 -1.48 17.49 -13.66
CA ILE A 46 -0.67 18.71 -13.78
C ILE A 46 -0.37 19.31 -12.41
N ALA A 47 -1.35 19.39 -11.51
CA ALA A 47 -1.14 19.90 -10.15
C ALA A 47 -0.19 18.99 -9.33
N ALA A 48 -0.28 17.67 -9.51
CA ALA A 48 0.63 16.72 -8.86
C ALA A 48 2.06 16.85 -9.40
N LEU A 49 2.22 16.97 -10.72
CA LEU A 49 3.51 17.19 -11.38
C LEU A 49 4.15 18.50 -10.93
N TYR A 50 3.39 19.59 -10.88
CA TYR A 50 3.86 20.88 -10.38
C TYR A 50 4.39 20.75 -8.94
N TYR A 51 3.63 20.10 -8.06
CA TYR A 51 4.07 19.87 -6.68
C TYR A 51 5.35 19.02 -6.61
N LEU A 52 5.45 17.94 -7.39
CA LEU A 52 6.63 17.08 -7.36
C LEU A 52 7.89 17.78 -7.90
N ASP A 53 7.71 18.63 -8.92
CA ASP A 53 8.78 19.44 -9.51
C ASP A 53 9.28 20.50 -8.52
N ASP A 54 8.36 21.28 -7.94
CA ASP A 54 8.66 22.29 -6.92
C ASP A 54 9.42 21.69 -5.73
N ARG A 55 9.02 20.48 -5.31
CA ARG A 55 9.63 19.79 -4.17
C ARG A 55 10.97 19.12 -4.46
N GLY A 56 11.48 19.16 -5.68
CA GLY A 56 12.80 18.59 -5.95
C GLY A 56 12.80 17.15 -6.45
N PHE A 57 11.63 16.51 -6.62
CA PHE A 57 11.57 15.06 -6.86
C PHE A 57 11.71 14.69 -8.34
N ILE A 58 11.16 15.52 -9.23
CA ILE A 58 11.20 15.33 -10.69
C ILE A 58 11.63 16.62 -11.37
N THR A 59 11.97 16.62 -12.65
CA THR A 59 12.01 17.82 -13.48
C THR A 59 10.96 17.73 -14.56
N VAL A 60 10.22 18.82 -14.79
CA VAL A 60 9.20 18.91 -15.85
C VAL A 60 9.59 20.01 -16.84
N ARG A 61 9.48 19.74 -18.14
CA ARG A 61 9.66 20.72 -19.22
C ARG A 61 8.56 20.58 -20.26
N ASN A 62 8.14 21.72 -20.80
CA ASN A 62 7.17 21.76 -21.89
C ASN A 62 7.80 21.32 -23.20
N THR A 63 6.98 20.79 -24.10
CA THR A 63 7.32 20.57 -25.51
C THR A 63 6.46 21.49 -26.39
N ASP A 64 6.67 21.43 -27.71
CA ASP A 64 5.83 22.14 -28.67
C ASP A 64 4.42 21.53 -28.80
N GLN A 65 4.18 20.36 -28.22
CA GLN A 65 2.88 19.69 -28.20
C GLN A 65 2.18 19.94 -26.86
N GLU A 66 0.95 20.45 -26.91
CA GLU A 66 0.15 20.88 -25.74
C GLU A 66 0.03 19.80 -24.65
N ASP A 67 -0.06 18.54 -25.06
CA ASP A 67 -0.32 17.41 -24.18
C ASP A 67 0.92 16.57 -23.86
N ILE A 68 2.10 16.98 -24.30
CA ILE A 68 3.36 16.22 -24.09
C ILE A 68 4.34 17.03 -23.27
N LEU A 69 4.85 16.41 -22.22
CA LEU A 69 5.85 16.96 -21.32
C LEU A 69 7.09 16.08 -21.31
N ILE A 70 8.26 16.70 -21.19
CA ILE A 70 9.49 15.99 -20.84
C ILE A 70 9.55 15.91 -19.32
N ILE A 71 9.59 14.70 -18.78
CA ILE A 71 9.60 14.46 -17.34
C ILE A 71 10.73 13.49 -17.02
N TYR A 72 11.52 13.76 -15.97
CA TYR A 72 12.47 12.78 -15.46
C TYR A 72 12.61 12.87 -13.95
N ILE A 73 12.79 11.72 -13.32
CA ILE A 73 12.98 11.61 -11.87
C ILE A 73 14.39 12.08 -11.49
N ARG A 74 14.49 12.79 -10.36
CA ARG A 74 15.76 13.20 -9.76
C ARG A 74 16.12 12.24 -8.62
N ALA A 75 17.38 12.30 -8.17
CA ALA A 75 17.86 11.48 -7.04
C ALA A 75 16.91 11.53 -5.83
N ARG A 76 16.43 12.72 -5.45
CA ARG A 76 15.48 12.88 -4.34
C ARG A 76 14.16 12.10 -4.55
N GLY A 77 13.67 12.04 -5.78
CA GLY A 77 12.47 11.27 -6.13
C GLY A 77 12.74 9.77 -6.03
N ILE A 78 13.91 9.32 -6.48
CA ILE A 78 14.37 7.93 -6.35
C ILE A 78 14.43 7.53 -4.87
N ASP A 79 15.09 8.33 -4.04
CA ASP A 79 15.22 8.07 -2.60
C ASP A 79 13.84 7.96 -1.92
N GLU A 80 12.89 8.81 -2.30
CA GLU A 80 11.52 8.77 -1.76
C GLU A 80 10.80 7.47 -2.15
N VAL A 81 10.92 7.03 -3.42
CA VAL A 81 10.34 5.76 -3.88
C VAL A 81 10.95 4.58 -3.11
N GLU A 82 12.28 4.50 -3.05
CA GLU A 82 12.98 3.41 -2.34
C GLU A 82 12.62 3.37 -0.85
N LEU A 83 12.48 4.54 -0.21
CA LEU A 83 12.03 4.64 1.17
C LEU A 83 10.61 4.09 1.35
N LYS A 84 9.69 4.36 0.41
CA LYS A 84 8.31 3.88 0.46
C LYS A 84 8.24 2.38 0.21
N ILE A 85 9.00 1.85 -0.74
CA ILE A 85 9.16 0.40 -0.97
C ILE A 85 9.66 -0.24 0.32
N LYS A 86 10.77 0.25 0.89
CA LYS A 86 11.35 -0.31 2.12
C LYS A 86 10.35 -0.34 3.27
N LYS A 87 9.57 0.73 3.45
CA LYS A 87 8.51 0.79 4.48
C LYS A 87 7.40 -0.24 4.21
N ALA A 88 6.91 -0.33 2.98
CA ALA A 88 5.89 -1.30 2.60
C ALA A 88 6.38 -2.75 2.80
N THR A 89 7.58 -3.07 2.36
CA THR A 89 8.21 -4.39 2.55
C THR A 89 8.41 -4.70 4.04
N THR A 90 8.87 -3.74 4.83
CA THR A 90 9.04 -3.91 6.28
C THR A 90 7.71 -4.21 6.96
N ILE A 91 6.64 -3.47 6.61
CA ILE A 91 5.30 -3.71 7.15
C ILE A 91 4.80 -5.11 6.75
N ALA A 92 4.99 -5.51 5.49
CA ALA A 92 4.61 -6.84 5.02
C ALA A 92 5.38 -7.96 5.77
N LEU A 93 6.69 -7.80 5.95
CA LEU A 93 7.52 -8.75 6.70
C LEU A 93 7.10 -8.82 8.17
N VAL A 94 6.95 -7.68 8.86
CA VAL A 94 6.50 -7.65 10.27
C VAL A 94 5.11 -8.27 10.43
N SER A 95 4.21 -8.02 9.49
CA SER A 95 2.86 -8.61 9.50
C SER A 95 2.86 -10.12 9.24
N SER A 96 3.89 -10.65 8.58
CA SER A 96 4.07 -12.10 8.37
C SER A 96 4.52 -12.85 9.62
N TYR A 97 5.07 -12.13 10.61
CA TYR A 97 5.42 -12.72 11.90
C TYR A 97 4.20 -12.74 12.84
N THR A 98 3.52 -13.88 12.91
CA THR A 98 2.54 -14.15 13.97
C THR A 98 3.23 -14.85 15.15
N ARG A 99 3.12 -14.24 16.35
CA ARG A 99 3.57 -14.80 17.65
C ARG A 99 4.99 -15.40 17.62
N ILE A 100 6.00 -14.54 17.40
CA ILE A 100 7.43 -14.93 17.46
C ILE A 100 7.83 -15.46 18.85
N LEU A 101 7.16 -14.98 19.90
CA LEU A 101 7.43 -15.37 21.27
C LEU A 101 6.24 -16.13 21.83
N ILE A 102 6.50 -17.35 22.30
CA ILE A 102 5.60 -18.09 23.17
C ILE A 102 6.05 -17.78 24.60
N PRO A 103 5.22 -17.14 25.43
CA PRO A 103 5.61 -16.88 26.82
C PRO A 103 5.85 -18.22 27.54
N ASN A 104 7.03 -18.38 28.13
CA ASN A 104 7.29 -19.48 29.04
C ASN A 104 6.76 -19.09 30.43
N PHE A 105 5.67 -19.71 30.85
CA PHE A 105 5.10 -19.51 32.18
C PHE A 105 5.47 -20.67 33.11
N ASP A 106 6.75 -21.02 33.22
CA ASP A 106 7.20 -21.98 34.24
C ASP A 106 7.23 -21.37 35.66
N ASP A 107 7.08 -20.04 35.78
CA ASP A 107 7.09 -19.32 37.06
C ASP A 107 5.72 -18.72 37.46
N VAL A 108 4.62 -19.10 36.79
CA VAL A 108 3.27 -18.65 37.19
C VAL A 108 2.57 -19.77 37.96
N PRO A 109 2.28 -19.61 39.27
CA PRO A 109 1.56 -20.61 40.04
C PRO A 109 0.23 -20.99 39.37
N GLU A 110 -0.02 -22.28 39.20
CA GLU A 110 -1.18 -22.85 38.48
C GLU A 110 -2.55 -22.38 39.02
N ASP A 111 -2.58 -21.72 40.18
CA ASP A 111 -3.80 -21.23 40.84
C ASP A 111 -4.52 -20.08 40.11
N ASN A 112 -3.92 -19.48 39.06
CA ASN A 112 -4.53 -18.37 38.31
C ASN A 112 -5.03 -18.73 36.91
N LEU A 113 -4.92 -19.98 36.46
CA LEU A 113 -5.37 -20.39 35.12
C LEU A 113 -6.88 -20.71 35.02
N ASN A 114 -7.63 -20.59 36.12
CA ASN A 114 -9.06 -20.93 36.15
C ASN A 114 -9.95 -19.72 36.48
N ARG A 115 -9.92 -18.68 35.62
CA ARG A 115 -11.04 -17.72 35.51
C ARG A 115 -11.36 -17.42 34.04
N ASN A 116 -12.33 -18.16 33.56
CA ASN A 116 -13.15 -17.94 32.38
C ASN A 116 -13.29 -16.46 31.98
N CYS A 117 -12.89 -16.12 30.75
CA CYS A 117 -13.50 -15.02 29.98
C CYS A 117 -14.37 -15.50 28.81
N CYS A 118 -14.73 -16.79 28.76
CA CYS A 118 -15.89 -17.27 28.02
C CYS A 118 -16.78 -18.06 28.99
N LYS A 119 -17.60 -17.35 29.77
CA LYS A 119 -18.77 -17.96 30.39
C LYS A 119 -19.90 -17.90 29.37
N ASP A 120 -20.05 -18.97 28.61
CA ASP A 120 -21.38 -19.41 28.20
C ASP A 120 -22.14 -19.87 29.45
N ASN A 121 -23.40 -19.46 29.54
CA ASN A 121 -24.53 -20.07 30.27
C ASN A 121 -25.61 -18.98 30.36
N SER A 122 -26.81 -19.11 29.80
CA SER A 122 -27.82 -20.17 29.98
C SER A 122 -29.10 -19.69 29.24
N GLN A 123 -30.12 -20.47 28.84
CA GLN A 123 -30.80 -21.56 29.54
C GLN A 123 -31.56 -22.48 28.55
N ASP A 124 -31.57 -23.76 28.92
CA ASP A 124 -32.48 -24.83 28.48
C ASP A 124 -33.97 -24.51 28.63
N LYS A 125 -34.79 -25.14 27.75
CA LYS A 125 -35.90 -26.01 28.18
C LYS A 125 -36.51 -26.80 27.01
N ASP A 126 -36.20 -28.10 26.97
CA ASP A 126 -37.16 -29.21 27.08
C ASP A 126 -38.39 -29.25 26.15
N LYS A 127 -38.43 -30.21 25.20
CA LYS A 127 -39.21 -31.46 25.34
C LYS A 127 -39.24 -32.34 24.07
N SER A 128 -38.97 -33.61 24.32
CA SER A 128 -39.26 -34.86 23.60
C SER A 128 -40.35 -34.87 22.52
N LYS A 129 -40.16 -35.63 21.43
CA LYS A 129 -40.58 -37.05 21.33
C LYS A 129 -40.25 -37.69 19.98
N ASP A 130 -39.91 -38.96 20.08
CA ASP A 130 -39.65 -39.96 19.04
C ASP A 130 -40.74 -40.06 17.95
N LYS A 131 -40.32 -40.39 16.71
CA LYS A 131 -40.39 -41.75 16.14
C LYS A 131 -40.07 -41.76 14.64
N ASP A 132 -39.01 -42.49 14.28
CA ASP A 132 -39.04 -43.65 13.39
C ASP A 132 -40.22 -43.78 12.41
N LYS A 133 -39.96 -43.75 11.09
CA LYS A 133 -39.74 -44.95 10.23
C LYS A 133 -40.02 -44.71 8.73
N SER A 134 -39.03 -45.12 7.92
CA SER A 134 -39.10 -45.85 6.64
C SER A 134 -39.97 -45.38 5.46
N GLU A 135 -39.27 -45.14 4.35
CA GLU A 135 -39.56 -45.57 2.96
C GLU A 135 -40.85 -46.37 2.71
N ASN A 136 -41.75 -45.81 1.90
CA ASN A 136 -42.01 -46.18 0.49
C ASN A 136 -43.06 -45.24 -0.12
#